data_AF-A0ABC9DQF9-F1
#
_entry.id   AF-A0ABC9DQF9-F1
#
_cell.length_a   1.000
_cell.length_b   1.000
_cell.length_c   1.000
_cell.angle_alpha   90.00
_cell.angle_beta   90.00
_cell.angle_gamma   90.00
#
_symmetry.space_group_name_H-M   'P 1'
#
loop_
_entity.id
_entity.type
_entity.pdbx_description
1 polymer ?
#
loop_
_entity_poly.entity_id
_entity_poly.type
_entity_poly.pdbx_seq_one_letter_code
_entity_poly.pdbx_strand_id
1 'polypeptide(L)'
;MGRQVLGVWLLVQSLSFVIAGVSVTALLVYDDLKSTNFAVFMSLVIVTNVSGALAALSTLAGTILIEREWVVVISCGHSPSVLTGINSVIRRIDLSCKLLAPVFSGLVFSFVSAQASAAALALWNVASVGFEYWLFVSVYHGVPALAAENGRLRAADVLPPSEDQAETRARDWRTKLTEQLSIIPCWESWVVYVRQDVALPGVALAFLYFTVLSFGTLMTATLDWKGIPAYVISLARGFSAIVGIGATLLYPVVHSWVSTLRTGLWSIWMQWCCLLACVASIWASSSLASAWMLMAGVAASRLGLWMFDLAVMQLMQDGVPEHERCVVGGVQNSLQSVFDLLTYIMGIIISDPRDFSQLIVLSFFLVTCAAVMYTLHVHRVRKHLFHFDKILAKISWIRAS
;
A
#
# COMPACT_ATOMS: atom_id res chain seq x y z
N MET A 1 21.23 1.22 -11.05
CA MET A 1 21.76 0.31 -9.99
C MET A 1 22.78 -0.71 -10.54
N GLY A 2 23.95 -0.87 -9.91
CA GLY A 2 24.94 -1.90 -10.32
C GLY A 2 24.68 -3.29 -9.74
N ARG A 3 25.18 -4.36 -10.39
CA ARG A 3 25.02 -5.77 -9.98
C ARG A 3 25.35 -6.02 -8.49
N GLN A 4 26.41 -5.41 -7.98
CA GLN A 4 26.79 -5.54 -6.56
C GLN A 4 25.78 -4.90 -5.62
N VAL A 5 25.26 -3.71 -5.98
CA VAL A 5 24.25 -3.00 -5.18
C VAL A 5 22.95 -3.81 -5.15
N LEU A 6 22.56 -4.40 -6.28
CA LEU A 6 21.39 -5.27 -6.40
C LEU A 6 21.51 -6.51 -5.51
N GLY A 7 22.68 -7.17 -5.51
CA GLY A 7 22.92 -8.33 -4.64
C GLY A 7 22.87 -7.97 -3.16
N VAL A 8 23.44 -6.83 -2.76
CA VAL A 8 23.39 -6.36 -1.36
C VAL A 8 21.97 -6.01 -0.94
N TRP A 9 21.23 -5.28 -1.78
CA TRP A 9 19.82 -4.92 -1.53
C TRP A 9 18.95 -6.16 -1.31
N LEU A 10 19.03 -7.14 -2.23
CA LEU A 10 18.26 -8.37 -2.15
C LEU A 10 18.62 -9.20 -0.91
N LEU A 11 19.91 -9.27 -0.58
CA LEU A 11 20.40 -9.97 0.61
C LEU A 11 19.86 -9.32 1.89
N VAL A 12 19.92 -7.99 2.00
CA VAL A 12 19.40 -7.25 3.15
C VAL A 12 17.89 -7.47 3.31
N GLN A 13 17.13 -7.36 2.22
CA GLN A 13 15.68 -7.60 2.23
C GLN A 13 15.36 -9.03 2.70
N SER A 14 16.01 -10.01 2.09
CA SER A 14 15.75 -11.43 2.35
C SER A 14 16.16 -11.86 3.75
N LEU A 15 17.34 -11.44 4.20
CA LEU A 15 17.82 -11.72 5.56
C LEU A 15 16.85 -11.14 6.60
N SER A 16 16.33 -9.95 6.35
CA SER A 16 15.36 -9.29 7.22
C SER A 16 14.05 -10.11 7.32
N PHE A 17 13.53 -10.63 6.20
CA PHE A 17 12.36 -11.52 6.23
C PHE A 17 12.63 -12.84 6.95
N VAL A 18 13.82 -13.43 6.77
CA VAL A 18 14.19 -14.68 7.45
C VAL A 18 14.29 -14.48 8.96
N ILE A 19 14.94 -13.40 9.40
CA ILE A 19 15.05 -13.06 10.83
C ILE A 19 13.66 -12.82 11.44
N ALA A 20 12.77 -12.10 10.74
CA ALA A 20 11.39 -11.92 11.17
C ALA A 20 10.62 -13.25 11.27
N GLY A 21 10.73 -14.11 10.25
CA GLY A 21 10.05 -15.42 10.23
C GLY A 21 10.55 -16.37 11.31
N VAL A 22 11.87 -16.46 11.53
CA VAL A 22 12.47 -17.30 12.58
C VAL A 22 12.08 -16.79 13.97
N SER A 23 12.15 -15.48 14.21
CA SER A 23 11.76 -14.90 15.50
C SER A 23 10.28 -15.11 15.83
N VAL A 24 9.38 -14.95 14.85
CA VAL A 24 7.94 -15.27 15.01
C VAL A 24 7.73 -16.75 15.27
N THR A 25 8.42 -17.64 14.54
CA THR A 25 8.31 -19.09 14.77
C THR A 25 8.76 -19.45 16.18
N ALA A 26 9.86 -18.88 16.66
CA ALA A 26 10.32 -19.08 18.04
C ALA A 26 9.28 -18.58 19.07
N LEU A 27 8.68 -17.41 18.85
CA LEU A 27 7.61 -16.89 19.70
C LEU A 27 6.36 -17.79 19.74
N LEU A 28 6.04 -18.48 18.63
CA LEU A 28 4.90 -19.38 18.52
C LEU A 28 5.18 -20.80 19.08
N VAL A 29 6.43 -21.26 19.02
CA VAL A 29 6.83 -22.59 19.53
C VAL A 29 7.04 -22.55 21.03
N TYR A 30 7.56 -21.43 21.55
CA TYR A 30 7.83 -21.24 22.97
C TYR A 30 6.87 -20.18 23.55
N ASP A 31 5.60 -20.49 23.57
CA ASP A 31 4.53 -19.63 24.10
C ASP A 31 4.72 -19.28 25.60
N ASP A 32 5.34 -20.18 26.37
CA ASP A 32 5.71 -19.96 27.78
C ASP A 32 6.85 -18.95 27.99
N LEU A 33 7.51 -18.44 26.94
CA LEU A 33 8.59 -17.44 27.06
C LEU A 33 8.12 -16.18 27.80
N LYS A 34 6.85 -15.80 27.65
CA LYS A 34 6.30 -14.60 28.28
C LYS A 34 6.34 -14.68 29.81
N SER A 35 6.05 -15.84 30.38
CA SER A 35 6.08 -16.09 31.83
C SER A 35 7.48 -16.49 32.32
N THR A 36 8.23 -17.23 31.51
CA THR A 36 9.50 -17.84 31.93
C THR A 36 10.67 -16.87 31.82
N ASN A 37 10.75 -16.12 30.71
CA ASN A 37 11.83 -15.16 30.49
C ASN A 37 11.37 -13.98 29.64
N PHE A 38 10.78 -12.99 30.32
CA PHE A 38 10.22 -11.80 29.69
C PHE A 38 11.26 -11.02 28.86
N ALA A 39 12.54 -11.03 29.25
CA ALA A 39 13.59 -10.34 28.50
C ALA A 39 13.83 -10.98 27.12
N VAL A 40 13.82 -12.32 27.04
CA VAL A 40 13.95 -13.05 25.76
C VAL A 40 12.69 -12.89 24.91
N PHE A 41 11.50 -12.92 25.53
CA PHE A 41 10.26 -12.62 24.83
C PHE A 41 10.30 -11.22 24.20
N MET A 42 10.67 -10.20 24.97
CA MET A 42 10.76 -8.82 24.48
C MET A 42 11.84 -8.63 23.43
N SER A 43 13.00 -9.28 23.56
CA SER A 43 14.06 -9.19 22.56
C SER A 43 13.62 -9.80 21.22
N LEU A 44 12.94 -10.95 21.25
CA LEU A 44 12.36 -11.57 20.05
C LEU A 44 11.31 -10.66 19.40
N VAL A 45 10.41 -10.06 20.18
CA VAL A 45 9.42 -9.10 19.68
C VAL A 45 10.10 -7.89 19.02
N ILE A 46 11.14 -7.32 19.64
CA ILE A 46 11.89 -6.19 19.08
C ILE A 46 12.57 -6.62 17.77
N VAL A 47 13.25 -7.77 17.75
CA VAL A 47 13.91 -8.31 16.56
C VAL A 47 12.91 -8.52 15.43
N THR A 48 11.74 -9.12 15.70
CA THR A 48 10.68 -9.30 14.70
C THR A 48 10.24 -7.96 14.11
N ASN A 49 9.98 -6.95 14.94
CA ASN A 49 9.49 -5.65 14.47
C ASN A 49 10.55 -4.88 13.68
N VAL A 50 11.80 -4.83 14.17
CA VAL A 50 12.90 -4.12 13.50
C VAL A 50 13.24 -4.78 12.16
N SER A 51 13.34 -6.11 12.14
CA SER A 51 13.61 -6.86 10.91
C SER A 51 12.43 -6.76 9.92
N GLY A 52 11.18 -6.83 10.39
CA GLY A 52 10.01 -6.59 9.57
C GLY A 52 9.98 -5.19 8.95
N ALA A 53 10.30 -4.16 9.73
CA ALA A 53 10.40 -2.78 9.25
C ALA A 53 11.51 -2.61 8.20
N LEU A 54 12.70 -3.19 8.44
CA LEU A 54 13.80 -3.17 7.49
C LEU A 54 13.45 -3.90 6.19
N ALA A 55 12.76 -5.04 6.28
CA ALA A 55 12.28 -5.79 5.12
C ALA A 55 11.27 -4.97 4.30
N ALA A 56 10.32 -4.31 4.97
CA ALA A 56 9.32 -3.47 4.32
C ALA A 56 9.95 -2.25 3.62
N LEU A 57 10.87 -1.55 4.30
CA LEU A 57 11.61 -0.41 3.73
C LEU A 57 12.47 -0.83 2.54
N SER A 58 13.18 -1.96 2.65
CA SER A 58 13.99 -2.49 1.54
C SER A 58 13.12 -2.88 0.35
N THR A 59 11.97 -3.51 0.59
CA THR A 59 11.00 -3.86 -0.46
C THR A 59 10.52 -2.60 -1.19
N LEU A 60 10.12 -1.57 -0.45
CA LEU A 60 9.64 -0.31 -1.01
C LEU A 60 10.73 0.41 -1.81
N ALA A 61 11.96 0.48 -1.29
CA ALA A 61 13.10 1.03 -1.99
C ALA A 61 13.38 0.28 -3.30
N GLY A 62 13.31 -1.05 -3.26
CA GLY A 62 13.47 -1.92 -4.43
C GLY A 62 12.43 -1.68 -5.51
N THR A 63 11.15 -1.62 -5.13
CA THR A 63 10.05 -1.33 -6.06
C THR A 63 10.27 0.02 -6.73
N ILE A 64 10.56 1.08 -5.98
CA ILE A 64 10.81 2.41 -6.53
C ILE A 64 11.99 2.39 -7.50
N LEU A 65 13.08 1.71 -7.14
CA LEU A 65 14.28 1.64 -7.95
C LEU A 65 14.05 0.90 -9.27
N ILE A 66 13.32 -0.22 -9.23
CA ILE A 66 12.99 -0.99 -10.44
C ILE A 66 12.04 -0.20 -11.34
N GLU A 67 10.97 0.35 -10.77
CA GLU A 67 9.97 1.11 -11.54
C GLU A 67 10.54 2.40 -12.15
N ARG A 68 11.48 3.07 -11.48
CA ARG A 68 12.02 4.36 -11.93
C ARG A 68 13.30 4.28 -12.72
N GLU A 69 14.21 3.37 -12.39
CA GLU A 69 15.47 3.23 -13.12
C GLU A 69 15.35 2.15 -14.19
N TRP A 70 15.00 0.92 -13.79
CA TRP A 70 15.10 -0.22 -14.70
C TRP A 70 14.05 -0.18 -15.79
N VAL A 71 12.78 0.02 -15.41
CA VAL A 71 11.69 0.05 -16.39
C VAL A 71 11.86 1.21 -17.38
N VAL A 72 12.33 2.37 -16.92
CA VAL A 72 12.61 3.52 -17.80
C VAL A 72 13.74 3.18 -18.77
N VAL A 73 14.88 2.68 -18.30
CA VAL A 73 16.02 2.31 -19.15
C VAL A 73 15.67 1.20 -20.14
N ILE A 74 14.87 0.20 -19.73
CA ILE A 74 14.38 -0.88 -20.61
C ILE A 74 13.48 -0.31 -21.71
N SER A 75 12.66 0.70 -21.38
CA SER A 75 11.74 1.33 -22.34
C SER A 75 12.40 2.39 -23.22
N CYS A 76 13.63 2.83 -22.92
CA CYS A 76 14.35 3.82 -23.73
C CYS A 76 14.46 3.36 -25.19
N GLY A 77 14.08 4.24 -26.12
CA GLY A 77 14.04 3.95 -27.56
C GLY A 77 12.75 3.31 -28.07
N HIS A 78 11.79 3.00 -27.19
CA HIS A 78 10.46 2.50 -27.55
C HIS A 78 9.38 3.60 -27.44
N SER A 79 8.19 3.35 -27.97
CA SER A 79 7.07 4.29 -27.86
C SER A 79 6.59 4.42 -26.40
N PRO A 80 6.06 5.59 -25.99
CA PRO A 80 5.54 5.83 -24.63
C PRO A 80 4.46 4.83 -24.16
N SER A 81 3.78 4.19 -25.11
CA SER A 81 2.78 3.14 -24.86
C SER A 81 3.39 1.88 -24.22
N VAL A 82 4.66 1.56 -24.51
CA VAL A 82 5.34 0.37 -23.96
C VAL A 82 5.63 0.55 -22.47
N LEU A 83 6.15 1.71 -22.08
CA LEU A 83 6.38 2.06 -20.67
C LEU A 83 5.09 1.98 -19.85
N THR A 84 4.01 2.54 -20.40
CA THR A 84 2.67 2.48 -19.79
C THR A 84 2.18 1.03 -19.65
N GLY A 85 2.40 0.20 -20.67
CA GLY A 85 2.09 -1.22 -20.63
C GLY A 85 2.82 -1.97 -19.53
N ILE A 86 4.15 -1.81 -19.44
CA ILE A 86 5.00 -2.46 -18.42
C ILE A 86 4.56 -2.03 -17.02
N ASN A 87 4.38 -0.72 -16.78
CA ASN A 87 3.91 -0.20 -15.49
C ASN A 87 2.55 -0.79 -15.09
N SER A 88 1.63 -0.93 -16.06
CA SER A 88 0.32 -1.53 -15.78
C SER A 88 0.42 -3.01 -15.39
N VAL A 89 1.30 -3.78 -16.03
CA VAL A 89 1.51 -5.21 -15.73
C VAL A 89 2.17 -5.39 -14.37
N ILE A 90 3.22 -4.62 -14.06
CA ILE A 90 3.90 -4.65 -12.76
C ILE A 90 2.89 -4.36 -11.64
N ARG A 91 2.08 -3.32 -11.80
CA ARG A 91 1.08 -2.95 -10.79
C ARG A 91 -0.02 -4.00 -10.63
N ARG A 92 -0.45 -4.66 -11.70
CA ARG A 92 -1.40 -5.78 -11.62
C ARG A 92 -0.82 -6.97 -10.86
N ILE A 93 0.44 -7.30 -11.10
CA ILE A 93 1.13 -8.39 -10.38
C ILE A 93 1.23 -8.04 -8.89
N ASP A 94 1.71 -6.84 -8.55
CA ASP A 94 1.83 -6.36 -7.16
C ASP A 94 0.49 -6.42 -6.43
N LEU A 95 -0.57 -5.90 -7.05
CA LEU A 95 -1.92 -5.93 -6.48
C LEU A 95 -2.42 -7.36 -6.26
N SER A 96 -2.20 -8.23 -7.25
CA SER A 96 -2.63 -9.63 -7.18
C SER A 96 -1.92 -10.36 -6.03
N CYS A 97 -0.60 -10.18 -5.89
CA CYS A 97 0.18 -10.75 -4.79
C CYS A 97 -0.29 -10.23 -3.43
N LYS A 98 -0.51 -8.91 -3.27
CA LYS A 98 -1.01 -8.31 -2.03
C LYS A 98 -2.39 -8.84 -1.63
N LEU A 99 -3.22 -9.20 -2.60
CA LEU A 99 -4.57 -9.70 -2.37
C LEU A 99 -4.61 -11.21 -2.14
N LEU A 100 -3.78 -11.98 -2.84
CA LEU A 100 -3.73 -13.45 -2.73
C LEU A 100 -2.87 -13.93 -1.56
N ALA A 101 -1.80 -13.23 -1.20
CA ALA A 101 -0.89 -13.68 -0.14
C ALA A 101 -1.58 -13.83 1.24
N PRO A 102 -2.43 -12.90 1.72
CA PRO A 102 -3.19 -13.08 2.96
C PRO A 102 -4.23 -14.22 2.94
N VAL A 103 -4.71 -14.59 1.75
CA VAL A 103 -5.66 -15.69 1.55
C VAL A 103 -4.91 -17.01 1.62
N PHE A 104 -3.82 -17.12 0.86
CA PHE A 104 -2.96 -18.30 0.85
C PHE A 104 -2.40 -18.58 2.25
N SER A 105 -1.82 -17.57 2.90
CA SER A 105 -1.30 -17.71 4.27
C SER A 105 -2.40 -18.08 5.28
N GLY A 106 -3.59 -17.49 5.20
CA GLY A 106 -4.72 -17.82 6.07
C GLY A 106 -5.23 -19.26 5.90
N LEU A 107 -5.26 -19.78 4.67
CA LEU A 107 -5.61 -21.18 4.40
C LEU A 107 -4.54 -22.14 4.95
N VAL A 108 -3.25 -21.87 4.67
CA VAL A 108 -2.14 -22.70 5.19
C VAL A 108 -2.17 -22.72 6.72
N PHE A 109 -2.36 -21.56 7.36
CA PHE A 109 -2.53 -21.44 8.81
C PHE A 109 -3.68 -22.30 9.34
N SER A 110 -4.83 -22.29 8.65
CA SER A 110 -6.05 -22.99 9.07
C SER A 110 -5.99 -24.51 8.88
N PHE A 111 -5.24 -25.01 7.88
CA PHE A 111 -5.21 -26.44 7.55
C PHE A 111 -3.99 -27.20 8.09
N VAL A 112 -2.88 -26.51 8.39
CA VAL A 112 -1.61 -27.17 8.72
C VAL A 112 -1.26 -27.03 10.20
N SER A 113 -1.20 -25.80 10.71
CA SER A 113 -0.92 -25.36 12.09
C SER A 113 -0.18 -24.03 12.03
N ALA A 114 -0.36 -23.15 13.01
CA ALA A 114 0.34 -21.86 13.11
C ALA A 114 1.86 -21.99 13.01
N GLN A 115 2.44 -22.94 13.76
CA GLN A 115 3.89 -23.15 13.86
C GLN A 115 4.46 -23.69 12.56
N ALA A 116 3.81 -24.71 11.98
CA ALA A 116 4.23 -25.31 10.72
C ALA A 116 4.06 -24.33 9.54
N SER A 117 3.05 -23.47 9.57
CA SER A 117 2.84 -22.42 8.55
C SER A 117 3.92 -21.35 8.60
N ALA A 118 4.28 -20.88 9.80
CA ALA A 118 5.36 -19.92 9.99
C ALA A 118 6.71 -20.48 9.50
N ALA A 119 7.03 -21.73 9.85
CA ALA A 119 8.24 -22.40 9.41
C ALA A 119 8.27 -22.62 7.88
N ALA A 120 7.15 -23.05 7.28
CA ALA A 120 7.05 -23.27 5.85
C ALA A 120 7.21 -21.97 5.04
N LEU A 121 6.60 -20.86 5.49
CA LEU A 121 6.73 -19.55 4.84
C LEU A 121 8.15 -18.99 5.00
N ALA A 122 8.80 -19.19 6.14
CA ALA A 122 10.20 -18.81 6.33
C ALA A 122 11.12 -19.57 5.37
N LEU A 123 10.92 -20.89 5.21
CA LEU A 123 11.67 -21.72 4.25
C LEU A 123 11.40 -21.30 2.80
N TRP A 124 10.14 -20.99 2.46
CA TRP A 124 9.77 -20.48 1.14
C TRP A 124 10.53 -19.20 0.78
N ASN A 125 10.61 -18.25 1.71
CA ASN A 125 11.36 -17.01 1.52
C ASN A 125 12.86 -17.25 1.32
N VAL A 126 13.46 -18.22 2.02
CA VAL A 126 14.88 -18.58 1.79
C VAL A 126 15.07 -19.16 0.38
N ALA A 127 14.17 -20.03 -0.05
CA ALA A 127 14.24 -20.66 -1.36
C ALA A 127 14.05 -19.63 -2.50
N SER A 128 13.22 -18.60 -2.30
CA SER A 128 12.95 -17.59 -3.32
C SER A 128 14.14 -16.66 -3.59
N VAL A 129 15.02 -16.39 -2.61
CA VAL A 129 16.15 -15.45 -2.76
C VAL A 129 17.06 -15.81 -3.93
N GLY A 130 17.45 -17.09 -4.01
CA GLY A 130 18.37 -17.56 -5.04
C GLY A 130 17.76 -17.45 -6.43
N PHE A 131 16.46 -17.77 -6.53
CA PHE A 131 15.71 -17.66 -7.77
C PHE A 131 15.51 -16.21 -8.20
N GLU A 132 15.16 -15.32 -7.27
CA GLU A 132 14.97 -13.89 -7.51
C GLU A 132 16.28 -13.21 -7.94
N TYR A 133 17.40 -13.51 -7.26
CA TYR A 133 18.72 -13.03 -7.65
C TYR A 133 19.07 -13.45 -9.08
N TRP A 134 18.82 -14.72 -9.42
CA TRP A 134 19.08 -15.24 -10.75
C TRP A 134 18.27 -14.53 -11.83
N LEU A 135 16.97 -14.28 -11.60
CA LEU A 135 16.11 -13.53 -12.52
C LEU A 135 16.61 -12.09 -12.71
N PHE A 136 16.94 -11.40 -11.63
CA PHE A 136 17.45 -10.03 -11.68
C PHE A 136 18.78 -9.93 -12.43
N VAL A 137 19.70 -10.86 -12.20
CA VAL A 137 20.97 -10.94 -12.92
C VAL A 137 20.75 -11.25 -14.40
N SER A 138 19.78 -12.13 -14.72
CA SER A 138 19.40 -12.43 -16.10
C SER A 138 18.90 -11.18 -16.84
N VAL A 139 18.02 -10.38 -16.21
CA VAL A 139 17.55 -9.11 -16.78
C VAL A 139 18.69 -8.11 -16.95
N TYR A 140 19.57 -7.99 -15.96
CA TYR A 140 20.74 -7.10 -16.02
C TYR A 140 21.67 -7.45 -17.20
N HIS A 141 21.89 -8.74 -17.46
CA HIS A 141 22.70 -9.19 -18.60
C HIS A 141 21.95 -9.11 -19.94
N GLY A 142 20.63 -9.26 -19.93
CA GLY A 142 19.78 -9.18 -21.13
C GLY A 142 19.61 -7.76 -21.69
N VAL A 143 19.85 -6.71 -20.88
CA VAL A 143 19.67 -5.30 -21.28
C VAL A 143 21.00 -4.55 -21.14
N PRO A 144 21.83 -4.49 -22.20
CA PRO A 144 23.16 -3.88 -22.15
C PRO A 144 23.17 -2.40 -21.75
N ALA A 145 22.06 -1.69 -21.98
CA ALA A 145 21.88 -0.30 -21.61
C ALA A 145 22.02 -0.06 -20.09
N LEU A 146 21.56 -1.01 -19.26
CA LEU A 146 21.69 -0.95 -17.80
C LEU A 146 23.16 -1.05 -17.35
N ALA A 147 23.97 -1.83 -18.07
CA ALA A 147 25.40 -1.99 -17.79
C ALA A 147 26.21 -0.77 -18.27
N ALA A 148 25.82 -0.15 -19.38
CA ALA A 148 26.50 1.00 -19.98
C ALA A 148 26.36 2.28 -19.13
N GLU A 149 25.18 2.55 -18.56
CA GLU A 149 24.94 3.69 -17.67
C GLU A 149 25.80 3.60 -16.40
N ASN A 150 25.88 2.41 -15.82
CA ASN A 150 26.69 2.13 -14.65
C ASN A 150 28.21 2.17 -14.96
N GLY A 151 28.60 1.83 -16.19
CA GLY A 151 29.96 1.97 -16.71
C GLY A 151 30.39 3.42 -16.88
N ARG A 152 29.48 4.32 -17.31
CA ARG A 152 29.74 5.77 -17.42
C ARG A 152 29.96 6.43 -16.07
N LEU A 153 29.14 6.07 -15.07
CA LEU A 153 29.30 6.54 -13.68
C LEU A 153 30.64 6.07 -13.09
N ARG A 154 31.02 4.81 -13.32
CA ARG A 154 32.32 4.26 -12.87
C ARG A 154 33.52 4.84 -13.61
N ALA A 155 33.42 5.13 -14.91
CA ALA A 155 34.50 5.75 -15.67
C ALA A 155 34.83 7.17 -15.18
N ALA A 156 33.84 7.92 -14.67
CA ALA A 156 34.05 9.20 -14.00
C ALA A 156 34.78 9.07 -12.64
N ASP A 157 34.73 7.90 -11.99
CA ASP A 157 35.38 7.62 -10.71
C ASP A 157 36.80 7.04 -10.83
N VAL A 158 37.21 6.56 -12.01
CA VAL A 158 38.49 5.84 -12.22
C VAL A 158 39.68 6.77 -12.51
N LEU A 159 39.46 8.06 -12.81
CA LEU A 159 40.55 9.04 -12.78
C LEU A 159 41.02 9.21 -11.33
N PRO A 160 42.31 8.99 -11.01
CA PRO A 160 42.80 9.11 -9.65
C PRO A 160 42.54 10.54 -9.17
N PRO A 161 41.76 10.74 -8.09
CA PRO A 161 41.54 12.06 -7.56
C PRO A 161 42.87 12.60 -7.03
N SER A 162 43.23 13.83 -7.36
CA SER A 162 44.33 14.53 -6.68
C SER A 162 44.07 14.58 -5.17
N GLU A 163 45.10 14.71 -4.33
CA GLU A 163 44.95 14.74 -2.85
C GLU A 163 43.91 15.80 -2.41
N ASP A 164 43.88 16.96 -3.08
CA ASP A 164 42.84 17.99 -2.91
C ASP A 164 41.43 17.50 -3.28
N GLN A 165 41.28 16.69 -4.33
CA GLN A 165 40.00 16.11 -4.74
C GLN A 165 39.54 15.00 -3.80
N ALA A 166 40.45 14.28 -3.15
CA ALA A 166 40.12 13.23 -2.18
C ALA A 166 39.56 13.82 -0.88
N GLU A 167 40.17 14.89 -0.36
CA GLU A 167 39.62 15.64 0.78
C GLU A 167 38.32 16.37 0.41
N THR A 168 38.23 16.93 -0.79
CA THR A 168 37.01 17.57 -1.29
C THR A 168 35.88 16.55 -1.47
N ARG A 169 36.14 15.36 -2.04
CA ARG A 169 35.18 14.23 -2.08
C ARG A 169 34.82 13.76 -0.68
N ALA A 170 35.79 13.68 0.23
CA ALA A 170 35.59 13.31 1.64
C ALA A 170 34.62 14.26 2.34
N ARG A 171 34.77 15.55 2.07
CA ARG A 171 33.88 16.59 2.58
C ARG A 171 32.53 16.54 1.87
N ASP A 172 32.52 16.33 0.56
CA ASP A 172 31.33 16.26 -0.30
C ASP A 172 30.42 15.06 0.02
N TRP A 173 30.96 13.87 0.33
CA TRP A 173 30.15 12.73 0.78
C TRP A 173 29.57 12.98 2.16
N ARG A 174 30.32 13.63 3.06
CA ARG A 174 29.82 14.00 4.39
C ARG A 174 28.71 15.03 4.26
N THR A 175 28.90 16.11 3.51
CA THR A 175 27.86 17.12 3.26
C THR A 175 26.66 16.52 2.53
N LYS A 176 26.85 15.65 1.53
CA LYS A 176 25.74 14.92 0.89
C LYS A 176 24.99 14.01 1.86
N LEU A 177 25.69 13.31 2.75
CA LEU A 177 25.02 12.54 3.81
C LEU A 177 24.33 13.44 4.82
N THR A 178 24.91 14.59 5.17
CA THR A 178 24.28 15.53 6.09
C THR A 178 23.05 16.18 5.45
N GLU A 179 23.09 16.47 4.16
CA GLU A 179 21.94 16.96 3.37
C GLU A 179 20.88 15.88 3.18
N GLN A 180 21.27 14.63 2.88
CA GLN A 180 20.36 13.49 2.78
C GLN A 180 19.70 13.12 4.12
N LEU A 181 20.40 13.34 5.23
CA LEU A 181 19.87 13.16 6.60
C LEU A 181 19.21 14.43 7.14
N SER A 182 19.26 15.56 6.42
CA SER A 182 18.63 16.79 6.87
C SER A 182 17.12 16.73 6.68
N ILE A 183 16.39 17.31 7.63
CA ILE A 183 14.91 17.37 7.62
C ILE A 183 14.40 18.44 6.62
N ILE A 184 15.28 19.32 6.15
CA ILE A 184 14.93 20.48 5.32
C ILE A 184 14.36 20.08 3.94
N PRO A 185 14.97 19.14 3.17
CA PRO A 185 14.39 18.60 1.94
C PRO A 185 13.04 17.91 2.15
N CYS A 186 12.82 17.33 3.33
CA CYS A 186 11.54 16.71 3.68
C CYS A 186 10.45 17.79 3.73
N TRP A 187 10.69 18.91 4.42
CA TRP A 187 9.71 20.00 4.51
C TRP A 187 9.40 20.64 3.15
N GLU A 188 10.40 20.86 2.30
CA GLU A 188 10.17 21.36 0.94
C GLU A 188 9.27 20.41 0.12
N SER A 189 9.46 19.10 0.28
CA SER A 189 8.63 18.09 -0.36
C SER A 189 7.15 18.19 0.04
N TRP A 190 6.88 18.44 1.33
CA TRP A 190 5.51 18.68 1.83
C TRP A 190 4.90 19.96 1.25
N VAL A 191 5.69 21.03 1.12
CA VAL A 191 5.23 22.29 0.51
C VAL A 191 4.88 22.08 -0.96
N VAL A 192 5.72 21.36 -1.72
CA VAL A 192 5.45 21.00 -3.12
C VAL A 192 4.15 20.18 -3.22
N TYR A 193 3.94 19.22 -2.32
CA TYR A 193 2.73 18.40 -2.29
C TYR A 193 1.47 19.23 -2.08
N VAL A 194 1.45 20.13 -1.08
CA VAL A 194 0.26 20.94 -0.74
C VAL A 194 -0.10 21.95 -1.84
N ARG A 195 0.89 22.37 -2.64
CA ARG A 195 0.67 23.28 -3.79
C ARG A 195 0.01 22.59 -4.98
N GLN A 196 0.00 21.27 -5.05
CA GLN A 196 -0.63 20.56 -6.16
C GLN A 196 -2.16 20.67 -6.10
N ASP A 197 -2.81 20.87 -7.24
CA ASP A 197 -4.28 20.89 -7.33
C ASP A 197 -4.92 19.57 -6.84
N VAL A 198 -4.16 18.48 -6.94
CA VAL A 198 -4.55 17.11 -6.56
C VAL A 198 -4.29 16.78 -5.08
N ALA A 199 -3.80 17.73 -4.28
CA ALA A 199 -3.50 17.51 -2.86
C ALA A 199 -4.74 17.09 -2.06
N LEU A 200 -5.89 17.74 -2.28
CA LEU A 200 -7.12 17.44 -1.53
C LEU A 200 -7.63 16.00 -1.80
N PRO A 201 -7.69 15.51 -3.05
CA PRO A 201 -7.88 14.09 -3.35
C PRO A 201 -6.86 13.15 -2.69
N GLY A 202 -5.58 13.51 -2.68
CA GLY A 202 -4.53 12.72 -2.05
C GLY A 202 -4.70 12.58 -0.53
N VAL A 203 -5.07 13.66 0.15
CA VAL A 203 -5.41 13.66 1.59
C VAL A 203 -6.68 12.84 1.85
N ALA A 204 -7.70 12.96 1.00
CA ALA A 204 -8.90 12.14 1.09
C ALA A 204 -8.58 10.64 0.97
N LEU A 205 -7.70 10.26 0.04
CA LEU A 205 -7.21 8.88 -0.06
C LEU A 205 -6.46 8.46 1.20
N ALA A 206 -5.61 9.32 1.77
CA ALA A 206 -4.88 8.99 2.98
C ALA A 206 -5.79 8.75 4.19
N PHE A 207 -6.92 9.47 4.31
CA PHE A 207 -7.91 9.21 5.36
C PHE A 207 -8.50 7.79 5.28
N LEU A 208 -8.62 7.23 4.07
CA LEU A 208 -9.13 5.86 3.89
C LEU A 208 -8.14 4.79 4.37
N TYR A 209 -6.86 5.13 4.57
CA TYR A 209 -5.87 4.23 5.17
C TYR A 209 -6.02 4.15 6.70
N PHE A 210 -6.62 5.15 7.34
CA PHE A 210 -7.01 5.04 8.73
C PHE A 210 -8.37 4.34 8.82
N THR A 211 -8.33 3.01 8.83
CA THR A 211 -9.54 2.21 8.93
C THR A 211 -9.30 0.85 9.58
N VAL A 212 -10.12 0.54 10.59
CA VAL A 212 -10.23 -0.83 11.12
C VAL A 212 -11.22 -1.67 10.31
N LEU A 213 -11.96 -1.06 9.36
CA LEU A 213 -12.94 -1.72 8.51
C LEU A 213 -12.25 -2.42 7.34
N SER A 214 -11.33 -3.31 7.68
CA SER A 214 -10.59 -4.13 6.76
C SER A 214 -10.35 -5.52 7.30
N PHE A 215 -10.12 -6.49 6.43
CA PHE A 215 -9.63 -7.81 6.84
C PHE A 215 -8.17 -7.78 7.34
N GLY A 216 -7.73 -6.65 7.91
CA GLY A 216 -6.50 -6.47 8.66
C GLY A 216 -6.62 -6.95 10.10
N THR A 217 -5.54 -6.77 10.87
CA THR A 217 -5.32 -7.44 12.16
C THR A 217 -6.44 -7.19 13.18
N LEU A 218 -6.83 -5.94 13.42
CA LEU A 218 -7.80 -5.56 14.45
C LEU A 218 -9.20 -6.14 14.20
N MET A 219 -9.71 -6.06 12.97
CA MET A 219 -11.01 -6.66 12.63
C MET A 219 -10.93 -8.18 12.75
N THR A 220 -9.86 -8.80 12.28
CA THR A 220 -9.73 -10.26 12.35
C THR A 220 -9.62 -10.78 13.76
N ALA A 221 -8.90 -10.07 14.64
CA ALA A 221 -8.86 -10.40 16.07
C ALA A 221 -10.24 -10.27 16.72
N THR A 222 -11.01 -9.24 16.33
CA THR A 222 -12.39 -9.06 16.84
C THR A 222 -13.33 -10.14 16.34
N LEU A 223 -13.22 -10.56 15.07
CA LEU A 223 -14.01 -11.65 14.51
C LEU A 223 -13.68 -13.00 15.15
N ASP A 224 -12.40 -13.25 15.40
CA ASP A 224 -11.92 -14.44 16.12
C ASP A 224 -12.45 -14.44 17.56
N TRP A 225 -12.37 -13.30 18.26
CA TRP A 225 -12.96 -13.12 19.59
C TRP A 225 -14.50 -13.33 19.60
N LYS A 226 -15.20 -12.96 18.53
CA LYS A 226 -16.64 -13.24 18.33
C LYS A 226 -16.93 -14.72 18.05
N GLY A 227 -15.91 -15.58 17.97
CA GLY A 227 -16.04 -17.02 17.74
C GLY A 227 -16.19 -17.40 16.28
N ILE A 228 -15.83 -16.53 15.33
CA ILE A 228 -15.88 -16.85 13.90
C ILE A 228 -14.66 -17.73 13.56
N PRO A 229 -14.85 -18.93 12.99
CA PRO A 229 -13.73 -19.81 12.65
C PRO A 229 -12.75 -19.13 11.67
N ALA A 230 -11.44 -19.34 11.89
CA ALA A 230 -10.38 -18.73 11.08
C ALA A 230 -10.50 -18.99 9.56
N TYR A 231 -10.99 -20.17 9.16
CA TYR A 231 -11.21 -20.48 7.75
C TYR A 231 -12.33 -19.62 7.13
N VAL A 232 -13.39 -19.28 7.89
CA VAL A 232 -14.49 -18.41 7.44
C VAL A 232 -13.97 -16.99 7.22
N ILE A 233 -13.18 -16.48 8.17
CA ILE A 233 -12.52 -15.16 8.05
C ILE A 233 -11.62 -15.14 6.80
N SER A 234 -10.86 -16.21 6.57
CA SER A 234 -9.96 -16.35 5.42
C SER A 234 -10.71 -16.42 4.08
N LEU A 235 -11.83 -17.15 4.02
CA LEU A 235 -12.70 -17.19 2.84
C LEU A 235 -13.33 -15.83 2.55
N ALA A 236 -13.84 -15.14 3.58
CA ALA A 236 -14.41 -13.80 3.44
C ALA A 236 -13.36 -12.79 2.97
N ARG A 237 -12.12 -12.87 3.49
CA ARG A 237 -10.97 -12.09 3.01
C ARG A 237 -10.66 -12.41 1.55
N GLY A 238 -10.69 -13.68 1.15
CA GLY A 238 -10.49 -14.10 -0.25
C GLY A 238 -11.54 -13.55 -1.20
N PHE A 239 -12.82 -13.61 -0.82
CA PHE A 239 -13.90 -13.01 -1.58
C PHE A 239 -13.72 -11.48 -1.69
N SER A 240 -13.39 -10.83 -0.57
CA SER A 240 -13.09 -9.40 -0.54
C SER A 240 -11.92 -9.01 -1.45
N ALA A 241 -10.90 -9.86 -1.56
CA ALA A 241 -9.79 -9.68 -2.49
C ALA A 241 -10.25 -9.77 -3.95
N ILE A 242 -11.09 -10.75 -4.30
CA ILE A 242 -11.66 -10.88 -5.65
C ILE A 242 -12.47 -9.63 -6.02
N VAL A 243 -13.30 -9.12 -5.11
CA VAL A 243 -14.06 -7.87 -5.32
C VAL A 243 -13.11 -6.69 -5.55
N GLY A 244 -12.01 -6.62 -4.79
CA GLY A 244 -10.97 -5.61 -4.97
C GLY A 244 -10.26 -5.71 -6.33
N ILE A 245 -9.89 -6.91 -6.79
CA ILE A 245 -9.33 -7.12 -8.14
C ILE A 245 -10.35 -6.71 -9.21
N GLY A 246 -11.63 -7.02 -9.00
CA GLY A 246 -12.72 -6.61 -9.88
C GLY A 246 -12.75 -5.10 -10.15
N ALA A 247 -12.34 -4.27 -9.17
CA ALA A 247 -12.22 -2.83 -9.36
C ALA A 247 -11.23 -2.46 -10.47
N THR A 248 -10.13 -3.21 -10.63
CA THR A 248 -9.13 -2.95 -11.67
C THR A 248 -9.63 -3.24 -13.08
N LEU A 249 -10.58 -4.15 -13.22
CA LEU A 249 -11.23 -4.47 -14.49
C LEU A 249 -12.37 -3.51 -14.80
N LEU A 250 -13.11 -3.10 -13.75
CA LEU A 250 -14.23 -2.19 -13.87
C LEU A 250 -13.79 -0.74 -14.09
N TYR A 251 -12.69 -0.32 -13.46
CA TYR A 251 -12.23 1.07 -13.50
C TYR A 251 -11.99 1.58 -14.93
N PRO A 252 -11.26 0.89 -15.84
CA PRO A 252 -11.08 1.36 -17.22
C PRO A 252 -12.40 1.53 -17.98
N VAL A 253 -13.36 0.63 -17.75
CA VAL A 253 -14.69 0.69 -18.40
C VAL A 253 -15.43 1.93 -17.92
N VAL A 254 -15.54 2.13 -16.60
CA VAL A 254 -16.25 3.29 -16.04
C VAL A 254 -15.53 4.59 -16.38
N HIS A 255 -14.19 4.60 -16.32
CA HIS A 255 -13.36 5.72 -16.72
C HIS A 255 -13.65 6.18 -18.16
N SER A 256 -13.76 5.24 -19.10
CA SER A 256 -14.04 5.56 -20.51
C SER A 256 -15.42 6.22 -20.72
N TRP A 257 -16.35 6.04 -19.79
CA TRP A 257 -17.71 6.59 -19.89
C TRP A 257 -17.89 7.87 -19.08
N VAL A 258 -17.21 7.98 -17.94
CA VAL A 258 -17.59 8.90 -16.87
C VAL A 258 -16.46 9.86 -16.45
N SER A 259 -15.24 9.76 -17.01
CA SER A 259 -14.04 10.56 -16.63
C SER A 259 -13.55 10.32 -15.20
N THR A 260 -12.23 10.42 -14.98
CA THR A 260 -11.54 10.12 -13.70
C THR A 260 -12.21 10.77 -12.48
N LEU A 261 -12.51 12.08 -12.56
CA LEU A 261 -13.11 12.84 -11.45
C LEU A 261 -14.48 12.30 -11.01
N ARG A 262 -15.33 11.89 -11.95
CA ARG A 262 -16.66 11.37 -11.60
C ARG A 262 -16.58 9.90 -11.19
N THR A 263 -15.68 9.12 -11.80
CA THR A 263 -15.43 7.74 -11.37
C THR A 263 -15.00 7.70 -9.90
N GLY A 264 -14.09 8.59 -9.49
CA GLY A 264 -13.70 8.74 -8.09
C GLY A 264 -14.87 9.16 -7.18
N LEU A 265 -15.77 10.04 -7.66
CA LEU A 265 -16.93 10.45 -6.88
C LEU A 265 -17.90 9.29 -6.67
N TRP A 266 -18.21 8.54 -7.73
CA TRP A 266 -19.07 7.35 -7.64
C TRP A 266 -18.45 6.28 -6.73
N SER A 267 -17.15 6.06 -6.83
CA SER A 267 -16.47 5.01 -6.07
C SER A 267 -16.42 5.29 -4.57
N ILE A 268 -16.12 6.53 -4.15
CA ILE A 268 -16.08 6.88 -2.72
C ILE A 268 -17.46 6.84 -2.06
N TRP A 269 -18.50 7.30 -2.75
CA TRP A 269 -19.87 7.21 -2.24
C TRP A 269 -20.40 5.77 -2.26
N MET A 270 -20.02 4.96 -3.24
CA MET A 270 -20.31 3.52 -3.24
C MET A 270 -19.66 2.82 -2.05
N GLN A 271 -18.38 3.10 -1.77
CA GLN A 271 -17.69 2.61 -0.57
C GLN A 271 -18.43 3.03 0.71
N TRP A 272 -18.77 4.32 0.83
CA TRP A 272 -19.49 4.85 1.99
C TRP A 272 -20.83 4.14 2.21
N CYS A 273 -21.63 3.95 1.15
CA CYS A 273 -22.90 3.23 1.20
C CYS A 273 -22.72 1.77 1.68
N CYS A 274 -21.71 1.06 1.18
CA CYS A 274 -21.43 -0.31 1.63
C CYS A 274 -21.02 -0.37 3.11
N LEU A 275 -20.26 0.61 3.59
CA LEU A 275 -19.82 0.67 4.98
C LEU A 275 -20.94 1.03 5.96
N LEU A 276 -22.09 1.54 5.51
CA LEU A 276 -23.27 1.66 6.36
C LEU A 276 -23.71 0.30 6.93
N ALA A 277 -23.49 -0.81 6.21
CA ALA A 277 -23.74 -2.15 6.73
C ALA A 277 -22.82 -2.48 7.93
N CYS A 278 -21.59 -1.98 7.92
CA CYS A 278 -20.65 -2.14 9.03
C CYS A 278 -21.09 -1.32 10.25
N VAL A 279 -21.58 -0.09 10.04
CA VAL A 279 -22.13 0.73 11.12
C VAL A 279 -23.40 0.08 11.68
N ALA A 280 -24.30 -0.38 10.80
CA ALA A 280 -25.52 -1.09 11.19
C ALA A 280 -25.24 -2.37 12.02
N SER A 281 -24.07 -3.00 11.83
CA SER A 281 -23.66 -4.19 12.59
C SER A 281 -23.52 -3.96 14.10
N ILE A 282 -23.43 -2.69 14.54
CA ILE A 282 -23.36 -2.31 15.96
C ILE A 282 -24.69 -2.61 16.67
N TRP A 283 -25.81 -2.44 15.97
CA TRP A 283 -27.16 -2.68 16.51
C TRP A 283 -27.72 -4.06 16.13
N ALA A 284 -26.90 -4.96 15.60
CA ALA A 284 -27.34 -6.30 15.26
C ALA A 284 -27.73 -7.08 16.52
N SER A 285 -28.84 -7.83 16.44
CA SER A 285 -29.40 -8.57 17.57
C SER A 285 -28.55 -9.76 18.03
N SER A 286 -27.65 -10.27 17.18
CA SER A 286 -26.75 -11.37 17.52
C SER A 286 -25.30 -11.07 17.13
N SER A 287 -24.36 -11.62 17.89
CA SER A 287 -22.92 -11.50 17.61
C SER A 287 -22.54 -12.05 16.23
N LEU A 288 -23.18 -13.14 15.82
CA LEU A 288 -23.00 -13.76 14.52
C LEU A 288 -23.54 -12.89 13.38
N ALA A 289 -24.73 -12.30 13.54
CA ALA A 289 -25.26 -11.35 12.55
C ALA A 289 -24.38 -10.11 12.43
N SER A 290 -23.91 -9.56 13.56
CA SER A 290 -22.94 -8.46 13.59
C SER A 290 -21.67 -8.80 12.79
N ALA A 291 -21.10 -9.98 13.02
CA ALA A 291 -19.89 -10.43 12.32
C ALA A 291 -20.11 -10.58 10.80
N TRP A 292 -21.23 -11.17 10.36
CA TRP A 292 -21.54 -11.31 8.94
C TRP A 292 -21.82 -9.98 8.26
N MET A 293 -22.55 -9.05 8.91
CA MET A 293 -22.78 -7.70 8.39
C MET A 293 -21.46 -6.93 8.22
N LEU A 294 -20.55 -7.05 9.20
CA LEU A 294 -19.22 -6.44 9.15
C LEU A 294 -18.40 -7.02 7.98
N MET A 295 -18.30 -8.35 7.88
CA MET A 295 -17.56 -9.01 6.79
C MET A 295 -18.14 -8.68 5.41
N ALA A 296 -19.46 -8.73 5.26
CA ALA A 296 -20.12 -8.44 3.98
C ALA A 296 -19.97 -6.97 3.57
N GLY A 297 -20.17 -6.04 4.51
CA GLY A 297 -19.99 -4.61 4.27
C GLY A 297 -18.57 -4.26 3.83
N VAL A 298 -17.56 -4.81 4.54
CA VAL A 298 -16.14 -4.62 4.20
C VAL A 298 -15.78 -5.26 2.86
N ALA A 299 -16.31 -6.45 2.55
CA ALA A 299 -16.05 -7.11 1.27
C ALA A 299 -16.64 -6.30 0.10
N ALA A 300 -17.89 -5.86 0.22
CA ALA A 300 -18.56 -5.05 -0.80
C ALA A 300 -17.87 -3.68 -0.99
N SER A 301 -17.43 -3.05 0.09
CA SER A 301 -16.79 -1.73 0.04
C SER A 301 -15.44 -1.73 -0.69
N ARG A 302 -14.80 -2.89 -0.90
CA ARG A 302 -13.53 -2.97 -1.63
C ARG A 302 -13.62 -2.51 -3.07
N LEU A 303 -14.76 -2.74 -3.73
CA LEU A 303 -14.92 -2.28 -5.11
C LEU A 303 -14.79 -0.76 -5.18
N GLY A 304 -15.50 -0.04 -4.31
CA GLY A 304 -15.44 1.42 -4.22
C GLY A 304 -14.07 1.94 -3.79
N LEU A 305 -13.47 1.33 -2.76
CA LEU A 305 -12.15 1.72 -2.25
C LEU A 305 -11.07 1.62 -3.33
N TRP A 306 -10.94 0.48 -4.01
CA TRP A 306 -9.89 0.27 -5.01
C TRP A 306 -10.15 1.07 -6.29
N MET A 307 -11.41 1.28 -6.69
CA MET A 307 -11.72 2.20 -7.80
C MET A 307 -11.38 3.64 -7.43
N PHE A 308 -11.57 4.05 -6.17
CA PHE A 308 -11.18 5.37 -5.70
C PHE A 308 -9.67 5.56 -5.68
N ASP A 309 -8.92 4.57 -5.20
CA ASP A 309 -7.45 4.57 -5.25
C ASP A 309 -6.93 4.77 -6.68
N LEU A 310 -7.43 3.97 -7.63
CA LEU A 310 -7.07 4.11 -9.05
C LEU A 310 -7.43 5.48 -9.61
N ALA A 311 -8.59 6.04 -9.24
CA ALA A 311 -9.00 7.37 -9.68
C ALA A 311 -8.08 8.47 -9.17
N VAL A 312 -7.72 8.44 -7.88
CA VAL A 312 -6.81 9.44 -7.29
C VAL A 312 -5.39 9.28 -7.85
N MET A 313 -4.91 8.05 -8.02
CA MET A 313 -3.60 7.80 -8.61
C MET A 313 -3.52 8.29 -10.06
N GLN A 314 -4.56 8.05 -10.87
CA GLN A 314 -4.66 8.60 -12.21
C GLN A 314 -4.69 10.13 -12.18
N LEU A 315 -5.46 10.72 -11.27
CA LEU A 315 -5.55 12.18 -11.13
C LEU A 315 -4.18 12.79 -10.77
N MET A 316 -3.41 12.14 -9.89
CA MET A 316 -2.05 12.58 -9.56
C MET A 316 -1.07 12.40 -10.72
N GLN A 317 -1.20 11.33 -11.50
CA GLN A 317 -0.37 11.11 -12.68
C GLN A 317 -0.63 12.18 -13.77
N ASP A 318 -1.91 12.50 -14.00
CA ASP A 318 -2.32 13.46 -15.02
C ASP A 318 -2.10 14.92 -14.57
N GLY A 319 -2.27 15.22 -13.28
CA GLY A 319 -2.22 16.57 -12.74
C GLY A 319 -0.85 17.06 -12.27
N VAL A 320 0.08 16.15 -11.93
CA VAL A 320 1.39 16.52 -11.37
C VAL A 320 2.47 16.53 -12.47
N PRO A 321 3.29 17.60 -12.59
CA PRO A 321 4.41 17.66 -13.53
C PRO A 321 5.40 16.52 -13.34
N GLU A 322 5.96 15.99 -14.44
CA GLU A 322 6.76 14.75 -14.41
C GLU A 322 7.96 14.79 -13.46
N HIS A 323 8.62 15.95 -13.36
CA HIS A 323 9.77 16.16 -12.48
C HIS A 323 9.40 16.18 -10.99
N GLU A 324 8.14 16.46 -10.63
CA GLU A 324 7.67 16.52 -9.24
C GLU A 324 6.94 15.23 -8.79
N ARG A 325 6.53 14.36 -9.73
CA ARG A 325 5.79 13.11 -9.42
C ARG A 325 6.47 12.23 -8.38
N CYS A 326 7.80 12.23 -8.31
CA CYS A 326 8.55 11.50 -7.27
C CYS A 326 8.30 12.04 -5.87
N VAL A 327 8.46 13.35 -5.73
CA VAL A 327 8.35 14.06 -4.47
C VAL A 327 6.91 13.93 -3.97
N VAL A 328 5.94 14.21 -4.84
CA VAL A 328 4.52 14.12 -4.52
C VAL A 328 4.10 12.69 -4.18
N GLY A 329 4.56 11.69 -4.94
CA GLY A 329 4.29 10.28 -4.66
C GLY A 329 4.93 9.79 -3.34
N GLY A 330 6.14 10.28 -3.03
CA GLY A 330 6.82 10.01 -1.76
C GLY A 330 6.01 10.54 -0.57
N VAL A 331 5.62 11.81 -0.62
CA VAL A 331 4.78 12.44 0.43
C VAL A 331 3.42 11.74 0.55
N GLN A 332 2.79 11.36 -0.57
CA GLN A 332 1.54 10.61 -0.57
C GLN A 332 1.67 9.28 0.19
N ASN A 333 2.70 8.50 -0.10
CA ASN A 333 2.97 7.24 0.58
C ASN A 333 3.27 7.45 2.07
N SER A 334 4.02 8.49 2.42
CA SER A 334 4.28 8.85 3.82
C SER A 334 2.99 9.22 4.55
N LEU A 335 2.12 10.01 3.93
CA LEU A 335 0.84 10.41 4.51
C LEU A 335 -0.05 9.18 4.75
N GLN A 336 -0.18 8.30 3.76
CA GLN A 336 -0.90 7.02 3.91
C GLN A 336 -0.33 6.17 5.05
N SER A 337 1.00 6.09 5.16
CA SER A 337 1.68 5.33 6.23
C SER A 337 1.39 5.91 7.62
N VAL A 338 1.32 7.24 7.75
CA VAL A 338 0.93 7.91 9.00
C VAL A 338 -0.51 7.53 9.39
N PHE A 339 -1.45 7.60 8.47
CA PHE A 339 -2.85 7.24 8.73
C PHE A 339 -3.03 5.74 9.03
N ASP A 340 -2.27 4.87 8.35
CA ASP A 340 -2.24 3.44 8.68
C ASP A 340 -1.68 3.20 10.09
N LEU A 341 -0.58 3.86 10.47
CA LEU A 341 -0.01 3.79 11.81
C LEU A 341 -1.00 4.26 12.89
N LEU A 342 -1.76 5.33 12.62
CA LEU A 342 -2.79 5.82 13.54
C LEU A 342 -3.87 4.77 13.83
N THR A 343 -4.18 3.90 12.86
CA THR A 343 -5.09 2.76 13.08
C THR A 343 -4.59 1.84 14.18
N TYR A 344 -3.30 1.48 14.15
CA TYR A 344 -2.68 0.63 15.17
C TYR A 344 -2.57 1.33 16.52
N ILE A 345 -2.25 2.64 16.54
CA ILE A 345 -2.24 3.44 17.76
C ILE A 345 -3.64 3.43 18.42
N MET A 346 -4.70 3.62 17.63
CA MET A 346 -6.06 3.52 18.16
C MET A 346 -6.42 2.12 18.62
N GLY A 347 -5.91 1.08 17.97
CA GLY A 347 -6.07 -0.31 18.47
C GLY A 347 -5.35 -0.57 19.79
N ILE A 348 -4.27 0.15 20.10
CA ILE A 348 -3.60 0.10 21.41
C ILE A 348 -4.43 0.83 22.46
N ILE A 349 -4.95 2.01 22.13
CA ILE A 349 -5.80 2.82 23.02
C ILE A 349 -7.11 2.07 23.32
N ILE A 350 -7.77 1.55 22.28
CA ILE A 350 -9.01 0.77 22.33
C ILE A 350 -8.66 -0.69 22.10
N SER A 351 -8.09 -1.31 23.14
CA SER A 351 -7.58 -2.69 23.08
C SER A 351 -8.62 -3.74 23.45
N ASP A 352 -9.73 -3.37 24.11
CA ASP A 352 -10.80 -4.31 24.45
C ASP A 352 -11.70 -4.58 23.23
N PRO A 353 -11.85 -5.84 22.77
CA PRO A 353 -12.69 -6.18 21.62
C PRO A 353 -14.17 -5.82 21.82
N ARG A 354 -14.64 -5.62 23.06
CA ARG A 354 -16.00 -5.15 23.35
C ARG A 354 -16.23 -3.72 22.89
N ASP A 355 -15.19 -2.90 22.91
CA ASP A 355 -15.22 -1.49 22.50
C ASP A 355 -14.93 -1.28 21.01
N PHE A 356 -14.80 -2.36 20.22
CA PHE A 356 -14.51 -2.29 18.79
C PHE A 356 -15.53 -1.47 17.99
N SER A 357 -16.77 -1.33 18.48
CA SER A 357 -17.79 -0.45 17.89
C SER A 357 -17.33 1.01 17.79
N GLN A 358 -16.51 1.49 18.73
CA GLN A 358 -15.95 2.84 18.71
C GLN A 358 -14.97 3.02 17.53
N LEU A 359 -14.14 2.00 17.26
CA LEU A 359 -13.22 1.98 16.13
C LEU A 359 -13.97 1.92 14.78
N ILE A 360 -15.09 1.19 14.71
CA ILE A 360 -15.98 1.18 13.54
C ILE A 360 -16.49 2.60 13.25
N VAL A 361 -17.02 3.29 14.25
CA VAL A 361 -17.54 4.66 14.11
C VAL A 361 -16.44 5.63 13.70
N LEU A 362 -15.26 5.54 14.30
CA LEU A 362 -14.10 6.37 13.95
C LEU A 362 -13.66 6.17 12.50
N SER A 363 -13.57 4.92 12.05
CA SER A 363 -13.22 4.60 10.67
C SER A 363 -14.26 5.13 9.68
N PHE A 364 -15.55 4.95 10.00
CA PHE A 364 -16.64 5.46 9.16
C PHE A 364 -16.67 7.00 9.11
N PHE A 365 -16.35 7.67 10.22
CA PHE A 365 -16.19 9.12 10.28
C PHE A 365 -15.09 9.60 9.31
N LEU A 366 -13.92 8.95 9.31
CA LEU A 366 -12.84 9.32 8.39
C LEU A 366 -13.18 9.03 6.92
N VAL A 367 -13.89 7.95 6.62
CA VAL A 367 -14.43 7.69 5.27
C VAL A 367 -15.42 8.78 4.87
N THR A 368 -16.25 9.26 5.80
CA THR A 368 -17.19 10.37 5.55
C THR A 368 -16.43 11.67 5.27
N CYS A 369 -15.40 11.99 6.06
CA CYS A 369 -14.52 13.13 5.80
C CYS A 369 -13.86 13.03 4.43
N ALA A 370 -13.35 11.86 4.05
CA ALA A 370 -12.76 11.61 2.73
C ALA A 370 -13.78 11.85 1.59
N ALA A 371 -15.00 11.32 1.73
CA ALA A 371 -16.08 11.51 0.76
C ALA A 371 -16.45 12.98 0.59
N VAL A 372 -16.54 13.73 1.70
CA VAL A 372 -16.80 15.17 1.69
C VAL A 372 -15.65 15.93 1.04
N MET A 373 -14.40 15.69 1.44
CA MET A 373 -13.21 16.35 0.87
C MET A 373 -13.13 16.14 -0.64
N TYR A 374 -13.32 14.91 -1.11
CA TYR A 374 -13.30 14.62 -2.54
C TYR A 374 -14.48 15.28 -3.27
N THR A 375 -15.68 15.27 -2.69
CA THR A 375 -16.85 15.96 -3.25
C THR A 375 -16.62 17.46 -3.36
N LEU A 376 -16.00 18.08 -2.35
CA LEU A 376 -15.61 19.49 -2.38
C LEU A 376 -14.57 19.77 -3.47
N HIS A 377 -13.57 18.89 -3.65
CA HIS A 377 -12.61 18.99 -4.75
C HIS A 377 -13.32 18.96 -6.12
N VAL A 378 -14.18 17.97 -6.34
CA VAL A 378 -14.96 17.85 -7.60
C VAL A 378 -15.83 19.08 -7.83
N HIS A 379 -16.43 19.63 -6.78
CA HIS A 379 -17.20 20.86 -6.86
C HIS A 379 -16.33 22.08 -7.21
N ARG A 380 -15.13 22.22 -6.62
CA ARG A 380 -14.19 23.29 -6.94
C ARG A 380 -13.73 23.25 -8.40
N VAL A 381 -13.39 22.05 -8.90
CA VAL A 381 -12.90 21.87 -10.28
C VAL A 381 -14.01 22.09 -11.31
N ARG A 382 -15.25 21.63 -11.03
CA ARG A 382 -16.35 21.70 -12.02
C ARG A 382 -17.33 22.85 -11.83
N LYS A 383 -17.35 23.51 -10.66
CA LYS A 383 -18.35 24.49 -10.20
C LYS A 383 -19.80 23.98 -10.11
N HIS A 384 -20.09 22.75 -10.53
CA HIS A 384 -21.39 22.09 -10.41
C HIS A 384 -21.20 20.58 -10.15
N LEU A 385 -22.03 19.98 -9.28
CA LEU A 385 -21.97 18.54 -8.96
C LEU A 385 -22.86 17.72 -9.90
N PHE A 386 -24.05 18.23 -10.18
CA PHE A 386 -25.01 17.67 -11.13
C PHE A 386 -25.41 18.76 -12.14
N HIS A 387 -25.62 18.38 -13.40
CA HIS A 387 -26.29 19.25 -14.36
C HIS A 387 -27.79 19.23 -14.04
N PHE A 388 -28.20 19.94 -12.98
CA PHE A 388 -29.60 20.02 -12.59
C PHE A 388 -30.47 20.53 -13.74
N ASP A 389 -29.95 21.41 -14.60
CA ASP A 389 -30.65 21.91 -15.79
C ASP A 389 -31.03 20.80 -16.78
N LYS A 390 -30.16 19.79 -16.96
CA LYS A 390 -30.44 18.65 -17.85
C LYS A 390 -31.39 17.64 -17.21
N ILE A 391 -31.32 17.47 -15.89
CA ILE A 391 -32.21 16.55 -15.15
C ILE A 391 -33.62 17.16 -15.06
N LEU A 392 -33.73 18.45 -14.74
CA LEU A 392 -34.98 19.19 -14.71
C LEU A 392 -35.62 19.30 -16.10
N ALA A 393 -34.82 19.51 -17.17
CA ALA A 393 -35.33 19.47 -18.54
C ALA A 393 -35.87 18.09 -18.94
N LYS A 394 -35.30 17.01 -18.41
CA LYS A 394 -35.80 15.64 -18.65
C LYS A 394 -37.05 15.33 -17.84
N ILE A 395 -37.14 15.84 -16.61
CA ILE A 395 -38.32 15.71 -15.74
C ILE A 395 -39.48 16.57 -16.25
N SER A 396 -39.22 17.78 -16.75
CA SER A 396 -40.25 18.64 -17.35
C SER A 396 -40.80 18.05 -18.64
N TRP A 397 -39.97 17.36 -19.43
CA TRP A 397 -40.41 16.62 -20.62
C TRP A 397 -41.33 15.44 -20.27
N ILE A 398 -41.04 14.71 -19.20
CA ILE A 398 -41.89 13.61 -18.70
C ILE A 398 -43.21 14.12 -18.10
N ARG A 399 -43.27 15.37 -17.61
CA ARG A 399 -44.51 16.01 -17.14
C ARG A 399 -45.37 16.60 -18.25
N ALA A 400 -44.81 16.77 -19.46
CA ALA A 400 -45.48 17.38 -20.60
C ALA A 400 -45.96 16.34 -21.65
N SER A 401 -45.65 15.06 -21.44
CA SER A 401 -46.23 13.89 -22.11
C SER A 401 -47.28 13.24 -21.22
#